data_AF-A0A7X8WDU2-F1
#
_entry.id   AF-A0A7X8WDU2-F1
#
_cell.length_a   1.000
_cell.length_b   1.000
_cell.length_c   1.000
_cell.angle_alpha   90.00
_cell.angle_beta   90.00
_cell.angle_gamma   90.00
#
_symmetry.space_group_name_H-M   'P 1'
#
loop_
_entity.id
_entity.type
_entity.pdbx_description
1 polymer ?
#
loop_
_entity_poly.entity_id
_entity_poly.type
_entity_poly.pdbx_seq_one_letter_code
_entity_poly.pdbx_strand_id
1 'polypeptide(L)' 'MFYGYSWAGVTIDQFKDKLNKYIKWYAEKRIKLSLGGMSPLDYRRSLGLAI' A
#
# COMPACT_ATOMS: atom_id res chain seq x y z
N MET A 1 -13.29 14.64 1.53
CA MET A 1 -11.92 14.66 2.11
C MET A 1 -11.62 13.24 2.57
N PHE A 2 -10.47 12.68 2.18
CA PHE A 2 -10.05 11.33 2.61
C PHE A 2 -8.55 11.35 2.88
N TYR A 3 -8.14 10.91 4.06
CA TYR A 3 -6.76 10.91 4.54
C TYR A 3 -6.05 12.28 4.46
N GLY A 4 -6.78 13.36 4.76
CA GLY A 4 -6.21 14.72 4.71
C GLY A 4 -6.09 15.33 3.30
N TYR A 5 -6.44 14.59 2.23
CA TYR A 5 -6.41 15.09 0.87
C TYR A 5 -7.80 15.49 0.37
N SER A 6 -7.83 16.59 -0.40
CA SER A 6 -8.99 16.94 -1.21
C SER A 6 -9.02 16.05 -2.45
N TRP A 7 -10.22 15.54 -2.73
CA TRP A 7 -10.51 14.70 -3.90
C TRP A 7 -11.53 15.37 -4.82
N ALA A 8 -11.72 16.69 -4.66
CA ALA A 8 -12.58 17.46 -5.54
C ALA A 8 -12.09 17.34 -6.99
N GLY A 9 -13.00 17.05 -7.92
CA GLY A 9 -12.67 16.83 -9.34
C GLY A 9 -12.05 15.47 -9.67
N VAL A 10 -11.84 14.58 -8.70
CA VAL A 10 -11.39 13.20 -8.95
C VAL A 10 -12.62 12.30 -9.04
N THR A 11 -12.75 11.55 -10.14
CA THR A 11 -13.85 10.59 -10.28
C THR A 11 -13.65 9.38 -9.36
N ILE A 12 -14.73 8.64 -9.09
CA ILE A 12 -14.66 7.43 -8.26
C ILE A 12 -13.69 6.40 -8.86
N ASP A 13 -13.67 6.23 -10.18
CA ASP A 13 -12.77 5.26 -10.83
C ASP A 13 -11.31 5.70 -10.75
N GLN A 14 -11.03 7.00 -10.93
CA GLN A 14 -9.69 7.54 -10.70
C GLN A 14 -9.24 7.39 -9.25
N PHE A 15 -10.15 7.57 -8.30
CA PHE A 15 -9.88 7.35 -6.88
C PHE A 15 -9.54 5.87 -6.61
N LYS A 16 -10.36 4.94 -7.10
CA LYS A 16 -10.11 3.48 -6.98
C LYS A 16 -8.75 3.11 -7.54
N ASP A 17 -8.39 3.61 -8.72
CA ASP A 17 -7.09 3.35 -9.34
C ASP A 17 -5.92 3.87 -8.50
N LYS A 18 -6.02 5.11 -8.01
CA LYS A 18 -5.01 5.71 -7.13
C LYS A 18 -4.88 4.93 -5.83
N LEU A 19 -5.99 4.55 -5.22
CA LEU A 19 -6.02 3.77 -3.99
C LEU A 19 -5.41 2.38 -4.20
N ASN A 20 -5.78 1.67 -5.26
CA ASN A 20 -5.25 0.36 -5.60
C ASN A 20 -3.72 0.40 -5.81
N LYS A 21 -3.23 1.40 -6.55
CA LYS A 21 -1.78 1.61 -6.73
C LYS A 21 -1.07 1.86 -5.40
N TYR A 22 -1.66 2.68 -4.53
CA TYR A 22 -1.09 2.95 -3.21
C TYR A 22 -1.04 1.70 -2.33
N ILE A 23 -2.12 0.92 -2.27
CA ILE A 23 -2.19 -0.33 -1.49
C ILE A 23 -1.14 -1.33 -1.97
N LYS A 24 -1.00 -1.52 -3.29
CA LYS A 24 0.04 -2.39 -3.87
C LYS A 24 1.44 -1.92 -3.49
N TRP A 25 1.74 -0.63 -3.66
CA TRP A 25 3.03 -0.08 -3.24
C TRP A 25 3.29 -0.27 -1.74
N TYR A 26 2.29 -0.01 -0.89
CA TYR A 26 2.42 -0.14 0.55
C TYR A 26 2.72 -1.59 0.96
N ALA A 27 2.06 -2.56 0.32
CA ALA A 27 2.25 -3.97 0.62
C ALA A 27 3.59 -4.52 0.10
N GLU A 28 3.98 -4.15 -1.12
CA GLU A 28 5.06 -4.83 -1.84
C GLU A 28 6.39 -4.06 -1.86
N LYS A 29 6.35 -2.73 -1.74
CA LYS A 29 7.52 -1.87 -2.01
C LYS A 29 7.94 -1.03 -0.81
N ARG A 30 6.99 -0.68 0.07
CA ARG A 30 7.30 0.14 1.24
C ARG A 30 8.17 -0.64 2.22
N ILE A 31 9.39 -0.18 2.43
CA ILE A 31 10.32 -0.75 3.42
C ILE A 31 9.95 -0.33 4.83
N LYS A 32 9.92 -1.29 5.77
CA LYS A 32 9.65 -1.04 7.19
C LYS A 32 10.81 -1.55 8.04
N LEU A 33 11.51 -0.62 8.70
CA LEU A 33 12.69 -0.93 9.52
C LEU A 33 12.37 -1.89 10.68
N SER A 34 11.21 -1.75 11.31
CA SER A 34 10.77 -2.67 12.37
C SER A 34 10.45 -4.08 11.88
N LEU A 35 10.40 -4.30 10.56
CA LEU A 35 10.34 -5.62 9.93
C LEU A 35 11.72 -6.05 9.40
N GLY A 36 12.81 -5.55 9.97
CA GLY A 36 14.16 -5.85 9.50
C GLY A 36 14.48 -5.28 8.12
N GLY A 37 13.82 -4.19 7.72
CA GLY A 37 14.02 -3.59 6.40
C GLY A 37 13.31 -4.31 5.26
N MET A 38 12.32 -5.16 5.55
CA MET A 38 11.49 -5.82 4.54
C MET A 38 10.24 -5.00 4.18
N SER A 39 9.67 -5.28 3.01
CA SER A 39 8.29 -4.89 2.72
C SER A 39 7.31 -5.74 3.55
N PRO A 40 6.06 -5.28 3.79
CA PRO A 40 5.05 -6.09 4.48
C PRO A 40 4.84 -7.47 3.84
N LEU A 41 4.81 -7.56 2.50
CA LEU A 41 4.63 -8.83 1.81
C LEU A 41 5.85 -9.74 1.99
N ASP A 42 7.07 -9.21 1.81
CA ASP A 42 8.29 -10.00 1.96
C ASP A 42 8.46 -10.50 3.40
N TYR A 43 8.10 -9.66 4.38
CA TYR A 43 8.08 -10.08 5.78
C TYR A 43 7.09 -11.23 6.02
N ARG A 44 5.89 -11.18 5.42
CA ARG A 44 4.95 -12.30 5.55
C ARG A 44 5.45 -13.57 4.86
N ARG A 45 6.14 -13.44 3.72
CA ARG A 45 6.77 -14.57 3.02
C ARG A 45 7.89 -15.21 3.82
N SER A 46 8.74 -14.41 4.48
CA SER A 46 9.80 -14.93 5.35
C SER A 46 9.26 -15.69 6.57
N LEU A 47 8.01 -15.41 6.97
CA LEU A 47 7.28 -16.16 7.99
C LEU A 47 6.47 -17.35 7.44
N GLY A 48 6.44 -17.58 6.12
CA GLY A 48 5.60 -18.60 5.49
C GLY A 48 4.08 -18.29 5.54
N LEU A 49 3.69 -17.03 5.78
CA LEU A 49 2.29 -16.59 5.95
C LEU A 49 1.67 -15.98 4.68
N ALA A 50 2.42 -15.96 3.59
CA ALA A 50 2.00 -15.49 2.28
C ALA A 50 2.80 -16.23 1.20
N ILE A 51 2.19 -16.39 0.02
CA ILE A 51 2.80 -16.98 -1.17
C ILE A 51 3.52 -15.88 -1.97
#